data_AF-A0A1A8RV60-F1
#
_entry.id   AF-A0A1A8RV60-F1
#
_cell.length_a   1.000
_cell.length_b   1.000
_cell.length_c   1.000
_cell.angle_alpha   90.00
_cell.angle_beta   90.00
_cell.angle_gamma   90.00
#
_symmetry.space_group_name_H-M   'P 1'
#
loop_
_entity.id
_entity.type
_entity.pdbx_description
1 polymer ?
#
loop_
_entity_poly.entity_id
_entity_poly.type
_entity_poly.pdbx_seq_one_letter_code
_entity_poly.pdbx_strand_id
1 'polypeptide(L)'
;MAVLLHRLLTASSRTRNRKILVKFTKTSYFRTSPSLCVRSDEKDGSESHQLTSGQAVLSRRRRSLSPLDRISSLLPQDVVKQEQDEEADIQVPASEPLEETQAPSSPEEGRRSPSHPGERELVFGELLMAEHRKNRVQFRKMFHLQAGGCLLSSLGVIPHNQLAGHPAGRFLKTSRGIPIFIRRPSLEDYVLNMKRGPAIAYPKDAAILLLMMDVMEGDCVLESGSGSGAMSLFLSRAVGSKGSVLSLELREDHHRRAVLNYKRWRTSWALRRGHQWPDNVDFHISDLCTASELLAGRGFHSVALDLINPHLALATVVPHLLPGGVCAVYLANITQVVELLEGLRCVALPLRCERIVEVPVRDWVVAPALQKDGQHCIRKAPILDVDLGREAETPDQTDTDDDLGPAFGNIPYIARPHPEQTRHTGQIFVDSYSFSFRKLTKFCFLS
;
A
#
# COMPACT_ATOMS: atom_id res chain seq x y z
N MET A 1 2.40 -1.42 -10.73
CA MET A 1 3.77 -1.14 -11.21
C MET A 1 4.71 -1.28 -10.04
N ALA A 2 5.66 -2.22 -10.21
CA ALA A 2 6.34 -3.18 -9.29
C ALA A 2 7.15 -2.61 -8.17
N VAL A 3 6.74 -2.89 -6.93
CA VAL A 3 7.59 -2.89 -5.75
C VAL A 3 8.73 -3.87 -5.93
N LEU A 4 9.94 -3.35 -6.08
CA LEU A 4 11.17 -4.11 -6.01
C LEU A 4 11.91 -3.73 -4.74
N LEU A 5 11.97 -4.70 -3.82
CA LEU A 5 12.68 -4.57 -2.54
C LEU A 5 14.06 -5.17 -2.68
N HIS A 6 15.08 -4.34 -2.53
CA HIS A 6 16.45 -4.76 -2.65
C HIS A 6 17.13 -4.77 -1.29
N ARG A 7 17.61 -5.93 -0.82
CA ARG A 7 18.42 -6.04 0.40
C ARG A 7 19.90 -5.96 0.06
N LEU A 8 20.55 -4.89 0.50
CA LEU A 8 22.01 -4.71 0.43
C LEU A 8 22.60 -4.89 1.81
N LEU A 9 23.58 -5.79 1.96
CA LEU A 9 24.39 -5.87 3.18
C LEU A 9 25.72 -5.18 2.99
N THR A 10 26.18 -4.48 4.03
CA THR A 10 27.57 -4.02 4.11
C THR A 10 28.50 -5.22 4.32
N ALA A 11 29.43 -5.40 3.39
CA ALA A 11 30.44 -6.44 3.51
C ALA A 11 31.47 -6.02 4.58
N SER A 12 31.61 -6.82 5.64
CA SER A 12 32.72 -6.65 6.58
C SER A 12 34.03 -6.98 5.87
N SER A 13 34.73 -5.96 5.40
CA SER A 13 36.09 -6.12 4.91
C SER A 13 37.03 -6.12 6.11
N ARG A 14 37.78 -7.22 6.32
CA ARG A 14 39.02 -7.15 7.10
C ARG A 14 39.91 -6.13 6.42
N THR A 15 40.13 -4.99 7.07
CA THR A 15 40.92 -3.87 6.58
C THR A 15 42.30 -4.34 6.14
N ARG A 16 42.54 -4.40 4.82
CA ARG A 16 43.88 -4.19 4.27
C ARG A 16 43.93 -2.73 3.83
N ASN A 17 44.57 -1.92 4.65
CA ASN A 17 44.92 -0.53 4.38
C ASN A 17 45.48 -0.40 2.95
N ARG A 18 44.73 0.26 2.08
CA ARG A 18 45.28 0.93 0.89
C ARG A 18 44.71 2.34 0.85
N LYS A 19 45.56 3.30 1.22
CA LYS A 19 45.31 4.73 1.03
C LYS A 19 45.09 4.96 -0.47
N ILE A 20 43.92 5.46 -0.85
CA ILE A 20 43.69 6.03 -2.18
C ILE A 20 43.26 7.47 -1.98
N LEU A 21 44.18 8.36 -2.34
CA LEU A 21 44.02 9.81 -2.37
C LEU A 21 43.39 10.16 -3.73
N VAL A 22 42.15 10.65 -3.74
CA VAL A 22 41.55 11.21 -4.96
C VAL A 22 41.53 12.74 -4.84
N LYS A 23 42.44 13.39 -5.57
CA LYS A 23 42.41 14.84 -5.81
C LYS A 23 41.31 15.14 -6.82
N PHE A 24 40.30 15.92 -6.42
CA PHE A 24 39.36 16.53 -7.34
C PHE A 24 39.98 17.81 -7.93
N THR A 25 40.16 17.84 -9.25
CA THR A 25 40.43 19.07 -10.01
C THR A 25 39.16 19.50 -10.73
N LYS A 26 38.74 20.76 -10.47
CA LYS A 26 37.73 21.52 -11.20
C LYS A 26 38.05 21.60 -12.70
N THR A 27 37.04 21.42 -13.56
CA THR A 27 36.97 22.16 -14.83
C THR A 27 35.53 22.45 -15.24
N SER A 28 35.33 23.68 -15.68
CA SER A 28 34.10 24.39 -16.07
C SER A 28 33.63 24.11 -17.51
N TYR A 29 32.32 24.26 -17.71
CA TYR A 29 31.54 24.71 -18.88
C TYR A 29 32.16 24.68 -20.29
N PHE A 30 31.42 24.13 -21.27
CA PHE A 30 31.19 24.80 -22.57
C PHE A 30 29.89 24.30 -23.25
N ARG A 31 29.07 25.26 -23.70
CA ARG A 31 27.94 25.13 -24.65
C ARG A 31 28.49 25.20 -26.08
N THR A 32 27.86 24.50 -27.03
CA THR A 32 27.70 24.99 -28.42
C THR A 32 26.61 24.23 -29.19
N SER A 33 25.84 24.99 -29.97
CA SER A 33 25.02 24.60 -31.13
C SER A 33 25.36 25.61 -32.26
N PRO A 34 24.78 25.53 -33.47
CA PRO A 34 25.01 24.55 -34.55
C PRO A 34 25.47 25.26 -35.85
N SER A 35 25.89 24.53 -36.90
CA SER A 35 26.04 25.12 -38.24
C SER A 35 25.84 24.13 -39.39
N LEU A 36 25.09 24.60 -40.39
CA LEU A 36 24.82 24.02 -41.70
C LEU A 36 26.09 23.72 -42.52
N CYS A 37 25.98 22.78 -43.47
CA CYS A 37 26.66 22.85 -44.76
C CYS A 37 25.75 22.31 -45.87
N VAL A 38 26.02 22.76 -47.09
CA VAL A 38 25.11 22.99 -48.23
C VAL A 38 25.71 22.34 -49.51
N ARG A 39 24.82 21.97 -50.46
CA ARG A 39 25.00 21.75 -51.93
C ARG A 39 25.71 20.48 -52.44
N SER A 40 25.41 19.91 -53.61
CA SER A 40 24.55 20.28 -54.77
C SER A 40 24.33 19.10 -55.75
N ASP A 41 23.41 19.30 -56.71
CA ASP A 41 23.38 18.90 -58.16
C ASP A 41 22.05 18.25 -58.57
N GLU A 42 21.18 18.98 -59.30
CA GLU A 42 20.94 18.98 -60.78
C GLU A 42 20.26 17.67 -61.26
N LYS A 43 19.21 17.62 -62.11
CA LYS A 43 18.70 18.51 -63.16
C LYS A 43 17.31 18.03 -63.66
N ASP A 44 16.68 18.90 -64.46
CA ASP A 44 15.70 18.67 -65.56
C ASP A 44 14.19 18.50 -65.29
N GLY A 45 13.40 19.25 -66.08
CA GLY A 45 12.06 18.81 -66.50
C GLY A 45 10.95 19.86 -66.62
N SER A 46 11.07 20.71 -67.64
CA SER A 46 10.10 21.62 -68.29
C SER A 46 8.57 21.48 -68.14
N GLU A 47 7.97 22.69 -68.17
CA GLU A 47 6.82 23.13 -69.00
C GLU A 47 5.37 23.15 -68.48
N SER A 48 4.73 24.24 -68.92
CA SER A 48 3.50 24.92 -68.53
C SER A 48 2.26 24.45 -69.32
N HIS A 49 1.05 24.71 -68.82
CA HIS A 49 0.00 25.51 -69.50
C HIS A 49 -1.35 25.57 -68.73
N GLN A 50 -1.73 26.81 -68.40
CA GLN A 50 -3.04 27.50 -68.49
C GLN A 50 -4.38 26.89 -67.98
N LEU A 51 -4.92 27.62 -66.97
CA LEU A 51 -6.25 28.27 -66.84
C LEU A 51 -7.55 27.45 -67.07
N THR A 52 -8.41 27.41 -66.03
CA THR A 52 -9.80 27.96 -66.09
C THR A 52 -10.46 28.01 -64.70
N SER A 53 -11.38 28.95 -64.58
CA SER A 53 -12.10 29.41 -63.39
C SER A 53 -13.16 28.44 -62.83
N GLY A 54 -13.41 28.51 -61.53
CA GLY A 54 -14.66 28.02 -60.93
C GLY A 54 -14.58 27.90 -59.40
N GLN A 55 -15.35 28.71 -58.68
CA GLN A 55 -15.53 28.66 -57.23
C GLN A 55 -16.06 27.29 -56.77
N ALA A 56 -15.45 26.67 -55.75
CA ALA A 56 -16.14 25.79 -54.79
C ALA A 56 -15.21 25.30 -53.64
N VAL A 57 -15.62 25.64 -52.41
CA VAL A 57 -15.49 24.84 -51.17
C VAL A 57 -14.07 24.53 -50.64
N LEU A 58 -13.64 25.38 -49.68
CA LEU A 58 -12.55 25.09 -48.75
C LEU A 58 -12.92 23.91 -47.82
N SER A 59 -12.41 22.72 -48.10
CA SER A 59 -12.41 21.60 -47.16
C SER A 59 -11.20 21.72 -46.21
N ARG A 60 -11.40 22.38 -45.06
CA ARG A 60 -10.46 22.34 -43.93
C ARG A 60 -10.38 20.91 -43.39
N ARG A 61 -9.25 20.23 -43.61
CA ARG A 61 -8.85 19.01 -42.89
C ARG A 61 -8.89 19.29 -41.37
N ARG A 62 -9.86 18.68 -40.66
CA ARG A 62 -9.90 18.69 -39.17
C ARG A 62 -8.91 17.65 -38.63
N ARG A 63 -8.03 18.09 -37.73
CA ARG A 63 -7.16 17.21 -36.90
C ARG A 63 -8.04 16.33 -35.99
N SER A 64 -7.61 15.09 -35.77
CA SER A 64 -8.24 14.16 -34.82
C SER A 64 -8.02 14.63 -33.37
N LEU A 65 -9.12 14.72 -32.62
CA LEU A 65 -9.12 15.11 -31.21
C LEU A 65 -8.72 13.96 -30.28
N SER A 66 -8.04 14.31 -29.19
CA SER A 66 -7.55 13.36 -28.18
C SER A 66 -8.71 12.74 -27.37
N PRO A 67 -8.49 11.60 -26.68
CA PRO A 67 -9.55 10.94 -25.90
C PRO A 67 -10.22 11.82 -24.83
N LEU A 68 -9.49 12.79 -24.26
CA LEU A 68 -10.01 13.73 -23.26
C LEU A 68 -10.89 14.82 -23.88
N ASP A 69 -10.54 15.26 -25.10
CA ASP A 69 -11.32 16.28 -25.82
C ASP A 69 -12.70 15.77 -26.23
N ARG A 70 -12.83 14.45 -26.50
CA ARG A 70 -14.11 13.80 -26.82
C ARG A 70 -15.07 13.74 -25.64
N ILE A 71 -14.54 13.74 -24.42
CA ILE A 71 -15.35 13.61 -23.20
C ILE A 71 -15.85 14.98 -22.74
N SER A 72 -15.07 16.05 -22.96
CA SER A 72 -15.50 17.41 -22.59
C SER A 72 -16.70 17.93 -23.41
N SER A 73 -16.91 17.41 -24.62
CA SER A 73 -18.04 17.77 -25.49
C SER A 73 -19.35 17.04 -25.17
N LEU A 74 -19.36 16.13 -24.19
CA LEU A 74 -20.51 15.30 -23.83
C LEU A 74 -21.13 15.67 -22.47
N LEU A 75 -20.66 16.74 -21.83
CA LEU A 75 -21.18 17.22 -20.56
C LEU A 75 -21.96 18.53 -20.78
N PRO A 76 -23.20 18.66 -20.30
CA PRO A 76 -23.92 19.93 -20.29
C PRO A 76 -23.10 20.99 -19.56
N GLN A 77 -22.84 22.11 -20.23
CA GLN A 77 -22.22 23.29 -19.63
C GLN A 77 -23.25 23.96 -18.72
N ASP A 78 -23.39 23.50 -17.48
CA ASP A 78 -24.00 24.26 -16.37
C ASP A 78 -23.85 23.51 -15.03
N VAL A 79 -22.62 23.10 -14.64
CA VAL A 79 -22.28 22.91 -13.22
C VAL A 79 -20.79 23.17 -13.00
N VAL A 80 -20.40 24.44 -13.12
CA VAL A 80 -19.18 24.95 -12.49
C VAL A 80 -19.54 26.28 -11.87
N LYS A 81 -19.93 26.27 -10.58
CA LYS A 81 -19.71 27.36 -9.61
C LYS A 81 -20.25 27.00 -8.21
N GLN A 82 -19.36 27.21 -7.23
CA GLN A 82 -19.58 27.61 -5.84
C GLN A 82 -20.39 26.68 -4.92
N GLU A 83 -19.67 25.94 -4.06
CA GLU A 83 -20.18 25.51 -2.76
C GLU A 83 -19.86 26.63 -1.75
N GLN A 84 -20.87 27.42 -1.41
CA GLN A 84 -20.94 28.22 -0.18
C GLN A 84 -22.02 27.60 0.71
N ASP A 85 -21.78 27.68 2.01
CA ASP A 85 -22.63 27.19 3.10
C ASP A 85 -24.07 27.73 3.01
N GLU A 86 -25.07 26.84 2.99
CA GLU A 86 -26.42 27.14 3.49
C GLU A 86 -27.04 25.90 4.15
N GLU A 87 -27.41 26.06 5.42
CA GLU A 87 -28.28 25.15 6.18
C GLU A 87 -29.68 25.14 5.56
N ALA A 88 -30.19 23.96 5.22
CA ALA A 88 -31.59 23.78 4.87
C ALA A 88 -32.21 22.66 5.71
N ASP A 89 -33.20 23.09 6.50
CA ASP A 89 -34.09 22.29 7.33
C ASP A 89 -34.92 21.33 6.45
N ILE A 90 -34.83 20.02 6.69
CA ILE A 90 -35.64 19.02 5.97
C ILE A 90 -36.53 18.29 6.96
N GLN A 91 -37.84 18.58 6.86
CA GLN A 91 -38.92 17.87 7.53
C GLN A 91 -38.98 16.40 7.07
N VAL A 92 -39.07 15.50 8.04
CA VAL A 92 -39.14 14.05 7.88
C VAL A 92 -40.57 13.62 7.55
N PRO A 93 -40.83 12.87 6.47
CA PRO A 93 -42.10 12.15 6.31
C PRO A 93 -42.02 10.80 7.05
N ALA A 94 -43.06 10.50 7.81
CA ALA A 94 -43.26 9.20 8.44
C ALA A 94 -43.39 8.09 7.38
N SER A 95 -42.70 6.97 7.58
CA SER A 95 -42.88 5.75 6.79
C SER A 95 -42.97 4.54 7.73
N GLU A 96 -43.91 3.66 7.40
CA GLU A 96 -44.38 2.51 8.18
C GLU A 96 -43.34 1.36 8.28
N PRO A 97 -43.45 0.50 9.31
CA PRO A 97 -42.41 -0.46 9.65
C PRO A 97 -42.43 -1.70 8.74
N LEU A 98 -41.25 -2.05 8.18
CA LEU A 98 -41.02 -3.31 7.48
C LEU A 98 -40.17 -4.26 8.34
N GLU A 99 -40.57 -5.53 8.33
CA GLU A 99 -40.20 -6.61 9.25
C GLU A 99 -38.69 -6.73 9.58
N GLU A 100 -38.43 -6.75 10.88
CA GLU A 100 -37.14 -7.03 11.48
C GLU A 100 -36.78 -8.53 11.32
N THR A 101 -35.65 -8.80 10.69
CA THR A 101 -34.90 -10.02 11.02
C THR A 101 -34.29 -9.80 12.41
N GLN A 102 -34.97 -10.32 13.44
CA GLN A 102 -34.51 -10.27 14.82
C GLN A 102 -33.09 -10.86 14.93
N ALA A 103 -32.12 -10.00 15.25
CA ALA A 103 -30.92 -10.45 15.91
C ALA A 103 -31.34 -10.99 17.29
N PRO A 104 -30.79 -12.12 17.77
CA PRO A 104 -31.21 -12.68 19.04
C PRO A 104 -30.92 -11.69 20.17
N SER A 105 -31.98 -11.08 20.71
CA SER A 105 -31.96 -10.29 21.93
C SER A 105 -32.00 -11.26 23.11
N SER A 106 -30.84 -11.75 23.51
CA SER A 106 -30.69 -12.33 24.86
C SER A 106 -30.70 -11.20 25.90
N PRO A 107 -31.30 -11.40 27.09
CA PRO A 107 -31.20 -10.41 28.15
C PRO A 107 -29.73 -10.23 28.54
N GLU A 108 -29.20 -9.02 28.39
CA GLU A 108 -27.87 -8.64 28.87
C GLU A 108 -27.88 -8.50 30.39
N GLU A 109 -27.94 -9.62 31.10
CA GLU A 109 -27.46 -9.69 32.48
C GLU A 109 -26.04 -10.27 32.49
N GLY A 110 -25.07 -9.39 32.78
CA GLY A 110 -23.84 -9.77 33.46
C GLY A 110 -22.66 -10.30 32.64
N ARG A 111 -22.72 -10.44 31.31
CA ARG A 111 -21.50 -10.75 30.52
C ARG A 111 -20.72 -9.49 30.18
N ARG A 112 -19.83 -9.06 31.08
CA ARG A 112 -18.75 -8.12 30.71
C ARG A 112 -17.92 -8.80 29.63
N SER A 113 -18.09 -8.36 28.39
CA SER A 113 -17.18 -8.71 27.30
C SER A 113 -15.75 -8.35 27.73
N PRO A 114 -14.75 -9.18 27.41
CA PRO A 114 -13.37 -8.90 27.80
C PRO A 114 -12.96 -7.56 27.19
N SER A 115 -12.83 -6.54 28.05
CA SER A 115 -12.24 -5.27 27.66
C SER A 115 -10.73 -5.43 27.68
N HIS A 116 -10.05 -4.96 26.64
CA HIS A 116 -8.60 -4.93 26.66
C HIS A 116 -8.13 -4.06 27.84
N PRO A 117 -7.18 -4.54 28.66
CA PRO A 117 -6.62 -3.74 29.75
C PRO A 117 -6.16 -2.37 29.22
N GLY A 118 -6.69 -1.30 29.80
CA GLY A 118 -6.34 0.08 29.45
C GLY A 118 -6.98 0.65 28.18
N GLU A 119 -7.97 -0.01 27.56
CA GLU A 119 -8.78 0.66 26.52
C GLU A 119 -9.83 1.57 27.16
N ARG A 120 -9.79 2.84 26.73
CA ARG A 120 -10.75 3.86 27.17
C ARG A 120 -11.97 3.87 26.26
N GLU A 121 -13.06 4.41 26.79
CA GLU A 121 -14.22 4.83 25.99
C GLU A 121 -13.80 5.79 24.89
N LEU A 122 -14.60 5.86 23.83
CA LEU A 122 -14.36 6.78 22.72
C LEU A 122 -14.46 8.22 23.20
N VAL A 123 -13.42 9.01 22.92
CA VAL A 123 -13.40 10.44 23.22
C VAL A 123 -13.26 11.29 21.97
N PHE A 124 -13.79 12.50 22.02
CA PHE A 124 -13.63 13.46 20.93
C PHE A 124 -12.14 13.71 20.62
N GLY A 125 -11.82 13.85 19.34
CA GLY A 125 -10.47 13.94 18.80
C GLY A 125 -9.92 12.62 18.25
N GLU A 126 -10.47 11.47 18.66
CA GLU A 126 -10.06 10.16 18.15
C GLU A 126 -10.37 9.97 16.65
N LEU A 127 -9.55 9.16 15.98
CA LEU A 127 -9.84 8.62 14.66
C LEU A 127 -10.64 7.33 14.78
N LEU A 128 -11.70 7.24 13.98
CA LEU A 128 -12.58 6.08 13.92
C LEU A 128 -12.72 5.58 12.50
N MET A 129 -13.05 4.30 12.39
CA MET A 129 -13.37 3.59 11.17
C MET A 129 -14.82 3.15 11.21
N ALA A 130 -15.58 3.58 10.20
CA ALA A 130 -16.95 3.14 9.97
C ALA A 130 -16.99 2.12 8.84
N GLU A 131 -17.60 0.97 9.09
CA GLU A 131 -17.65 -0.17 8.17
C GLU A 131 -19.06 -0.75 8.08
N HIS A 132 -19.55 -0.96 6.86
CA HIS A 132 -20.75 -1.74 6.62
C HIS A 132 -20.49 -2.69 5.46
N ARG A 133 -20.79 -3.96 5.67
CA ARG A 133 -20.66 -5.02 4.67
C ARG A 133 -21.92 -5.86 4.68
N LYS A 134 -22.73 -5.73 3.63
CA LYS A 134 -23.90 -6.58 3.39
C LYS A 134 -24.00 -6.87 1.90
N ASN A 135 -24.09 -8.14 1.54
CA ASN A 135 -24.11 -8.60 0.15
C ASN A 135 -22.92 -8.04 -0.65
N ARG A 136 -23.18 -7.32 -1.75
CA ARG A 136 -22.16 -6.67 -2.60
C ARG A 136 -21.82 -5.25 -2.17
N VAL A 137 -22.53 -4.69 -1.18
CA VAL A 137 -22.32 -3.31 -0.74
C VAL A 137 -21.27 -3.29 0.37
N GLN A 138 -20.15 -2.62 0.09
CA GLN A 138 -19.10 -2.35 1.06
C GLN A 138 -18.97 -0.84 1.25
N PHE A 139 -19.08 -0.38 2.49
CA PHE A 139 -18.81 0.99 2.89
C PHE A 139 -17.70 0.95 3.93
N ARG A 140 -16.64 1.73 3.70
CA ARG A 140 -15.54 1.94 4.65
C ARG A 140 -15.17 3.42 4.63
N LYS A 141 -15.18 4.08 5.78
CA LYS A 141 -14.78 5.50 5.91
C LYS A 141 -14.04 5.76 7.22
N MET A 142 -12.87 6.39 7.13
CA MET A 142 -12.18 6.93 8.29
C MET A 142 -12.67 8.36 8.56
N PHE A 143 -12.87 8.71 9.83
CA PHE A 143 -13.30 10.05 10.23
C PHE A 143 -12.77 10.42 11.62
N HIS A 144 -12.78 11.72 11.93
CA HIS A 144 -12.47 12.23 13.26
C HIS A 144 -13.75 12.32 14.09
N LEU A 145 -13.72 11.81 15.31
CA LEU A 145 -14.80 11.98 16.27
C LEU A 145 -14.77 13.43 16.80
N GLN A 146 -15.84 14.18 16.58
CA GLN A 146 -15.91 15.62 16.90
C GLN A 146 -17.22 15.94 17.63
N ALA A 147 -17.16 16.81 18.63
CA ALA A 147 -18.35 17.27 19.35
C ALA A 147 -19.30 18.00 18.40
N GLY A 148 -20.59 17.63 18.42
CA GLY A 148 -21.59 18.18 17.51
C GLY A 148 -21.44 17.75 16.04
N GLY A 149 -20.45 16.93 15.70
CA GLY A 149 -20.24 16.45 14.34
C GLY A 149 -21.14 15.27 13.97
N CYS A 150 -21.14 14.92 12.69
CA CYS A 150 -21.92 13.80 12.15
C CYS A 150 -21.09 12.98 11.15
N LEU A 151 -21.23 11.65 11.23
CA LEU A 151 -20.75 10.76 10.19
C LEU A 151 -21.77 10.75 9.05
N LEU A 152 -21.42 11.40 7.95
CA LEU A 152 -22.21 11.41 6.72
C LEU A 152 -21.83 10.22 5.84
N SER A 153 -22.83 9.44 5.42
CA SER A 153 -22.71 8.33 4.49
C SER A 153 -23.93 8.25 3.57
N SER A 154 -23.81 7.56 2.43
CA SER A 154 -24.95 7.24 1.56
C SER A 154 -26.00 6.35 2.24
N LEU A 155 -25.62 5.68 3.33
CA LEU A 155 -26.47 4.82 4.14
C LEU A 155 -27.25 5.58 5.23
N GLY A 156 -27.06 6.90 5.34
CA GLY A 156 -27.65 7.76 6.36
C GLY A 156 -26.61 8.41 7.27
N VAL A 157 -27.10 9.05 8.33
CA VAL A 157 -26.29 9.88 9.24
C VAL A 157 -26.18 9.22 10.61
N ILE A 158 -25.00 9.32 11.25
CA ILE A 158 -24.78 8.95 12.65
C ILE A 158 -24.18 10.16 13.39
N PRO A 159 -24.89 10.76 14.37
CA PRO A 159 -24.36 11.83 15.19
C PRO A 159 -23.17 11.36 16.04
N HIS A 160 -22.09 12.12 16.07
CA HIS A 160 -20.88 11.78 16.85
C HIS A 160 -21.12 11.73 18.35
N ASN A 161 -22.09 12.49 18.86
CA ASN A 161 -22.44 12.46 20.27
C ASN A 161 -22.97 11.09 20.72
N GLN A 162 -23.47 10.25 19.81
CA GLN A 162 -23.88 8.87 20.10
C GLN A 162 -22.69 7.90 20.18
N LEU A 163 -21.49 8.35 19.81
CA LEU A 163 -20.25 7.55 19.84
C LEU A 163 -19.40 7.83 21.07
N ALA A 164 -19.30 9.10 21.48
CA ALA A 164 -18.50 9.50 22.62
C ALA A 164 -19.03 8.87 23.92
N GLY A 165 -18.14 8.46 24.83
CA GLY A 165 -18.50 7.80 26.09
C GLY A 165 -18.92 6.33 25.95
N HIS A 166 -18.75 5.74 24.77
CA HIS A 166 -19.05 4.33 24.54
C HIS A 166 -17.80 3.55 24.13
N PRO A 167 -17.76 2.21 24.32
CA PRO A 167 -16.68 1.38 23.82
C PRO A 167 -16.63 1.35 22.29
N ALA A 168 -15.43 1.17 21.75
CA ALA A 168 -15.22 0.89 20.33
C ALA A 168 -15.69 -0.53 19.96
N GLY A 169 -15.94 -0.79 18.68
CA GLY A 169 -16.31 -2.12 18.18
C GLY A 169 -17.79 -2.42 18.34
N ARG A 170 -18.66 -1.46 18.03
CA ARG A 170 -20.12 -1.60 18.13
C ARG A 170 -20.83 -1.27 16.82
N PHE A 171 -22.03 -1.80 16.67
CA PHE A 171 -22.94 -1.37 15.60
C PHE A 171 -23.81 -0.20 16.07
N LEU A 172 -24.00 0.77 15.18
CA LEU A 172 -24.99 1.85 15.34
C LEU A 172 -25.87 1.90 14.09
N LYS A 173 -27.18 2.08 14.29
CA LYS A 173 -28.11 2.29 13.18
C LYS A 173 -27.97 3.74 12.69
N THR A 174 -27.92 3.93 11.38
CA THR A 174 -28.03 5.26 10.76
C THR A 174 -29.45 5.80 10.91
N SER A 175 -29.66 7.07 10.54
CA SER A 175 -31.00 7.66 10.37
C SER A 175 -31.94 6.87 9.44
N ARG A 176 -31.41 5.99 8.59
CA ARG A 176 -32.18 5.10 7.68
C ARG A 176 -32.32 3.67 8.22
N GLY A 177 -31.96 3.43 9.49
CA GLY A 177 -32.03 2.11 10.13
C GLY A 177 -30.92 1.13 9.72
N ILE A 178 -29.94 1.53 8.90
CA ILE A 178 -28.88 0.64 8.41
C ILE A 178 -27.77 0.54 9.47
N PRO A 179 -27.37 -0.68 9.91
CA PRO A 179 -26.31 -0.82 10.92
C PRO A 179 -24.93 -0.54 10.33
N ILE A 180 -24.12 0.28 10.98
CA ILE A 180 -22.70 0.51 10.66
C ILE A 180 -21.86 0.10 11.85
N PHE A 181 -20.81 -0.69 11.60
CA PHE A 181 -19.81 -1.07 12.59
C PHE A 181 -18.79 0.05 12.78
N ILE A 182 -18.58 0.48 14.02
CA ILE A 182 -17.64 1.55 14.35
C ILE A 182 -16.53 0.99 15.23
N ARG A 183 -15.29 1.13 14.79
CA ARG A 183 -14.10 0.66 15.50
C ARG A 183 -12.95 1.66 15.38
N ARG A 184 -11.90 1.47 16.18
CA ARG A 184 -10.65 2.20 16.00
C ARG A 184 -9.89 1.65 14.78
N PRO A 185 -9.25 2.51 13.96
CA PRO A 185 -8.45 2.04 12.84
C PRO A 185 -7.19 1.34 13.34
N SER A 186 -6.77 0.29 12.64
CA SER A 186 -5.39 -0.21 12.72
C SER A 186 -4.44 0.78 12.04
N LEU A 187 -3.13 0.60 12.19
CA LEU A 187 -2.17 1.42 11.45
C LEU A 187 -2.25 1.18 9.93
N GLU A 188 -2.55 -0.05 9.53
CA GLU A 188 -2.83 -0.38 8.14
C GLU A 188 -4.04 0.41 7.63
N ASP A 189 -5.16 0.40 8.37
CA ASP A 189 -6.34 1.19 8.00
C ASP A 189 -6.01 2.69 7.91
N TYR A 190 -5.22 3.19 8.86
CA TYR A 190 -4.80 4.59 8.89
C TYR A 190 -3.99 4.97 7.66
N VAL A 191 -2.93 4.21 7.35
CA VAL A 191 -2.04 4.48 6.22
C VAL A 191 -2.78 4.42 4.88
N LEU A 192 -3.76 3.52 4.74
CA LEU A 192 -4.55 3.40 3.51
C LEU A 192 -5.56 4.54 3.32
N ASN A 193 -6.05 5.14 4.40
CA ASN A 193 -7.14 6.13 4.36
C ASN A 193 -6.70 7.56 4.76
N MET A 194 -5.44 7.76 5.19
CA MET A 194 -4.92 9.10 5.49
C MET A 194 -4.81 9.96 4.23
N LYS A 195 -4.75 11.28 4.39
CA LYS A 195 -4.47 12.19 3.27
C LYS A 195 -3.07 11.89 2.73
N ARG A 196 -2.94 11.78 1.42
CA ARG A 196 -1.67 11.46 0.74
C ARG A 196 -1.28 12.57 -0.23
N GLY A 197 0.02 12.80 -0.36
CA GLY A 197 0.59 13.58 -1.46
C GLY A 197 1.06 12.62 -2.56
N PRO A 198 2.20 11.93 -2.35
CA PRO A 198 2.66 10.87 -3.24
C PRO A 198 1.98 9.52 -2.97
N ALA A 199 2.23 8.57 -3.87
CA ALA A 199 1.96 7.16 -3.62
C ALA A 199 2.73 6.67 -2.39
N ILE A 200 2.20 5.63 -1.73
CA ILE A 200 2.77 5.06 -0.51
C ILE A 200 3.26 3.64 -0.78
N ALA A 201 4.28 3.20 -0.03
CA ALA A 201 4.51 1.79 0.20
C ALA A 201 3.29 1.19 0.92
N TYR A 202 2.63 0.22 0.31
CA TYR A 202 1.45 -0.41 0.89
C TYR A 202 1.84 -1.28 2.08
N PRO A 203 0.93 -1.54 3.05
CA PRO A 203 1.22 -2.31 4.26
C PRO A 203 1.89 -3.66 4.01
N LYS A 204 1.49 -4.39 2.96
CA LYS A 204 2.12 -5.66 2.55
C LYS A 204 3.62 -5.51 2.26
N ASP A 205 3.99 -4.41 1.60
CA ASP A 205 5.36 -4.13 1.18
C ASP A 205 6.16 -3.57 2.35
N ALA A 206 5.53 -2.74 3.19
CA ALA A 206 6.12 -2.23 4.41
C ALA A 206 6.47 -3.34 5.41
N ALA A 207 5.59 -4.33 5.59
CA ALA A 207 5.85 -5.48 6.44
C ALA A 207 7.10 -6.27 6.00
N ILE A 208 7.25 -6.46 4.69
CA ILE A 208 8.37 -7.21 4.10
C ILE A 208 9.65 -6.39 4.15
N LEU A 209 9.59 -5.07 3.94
CA LEU A 209 10.70 -4.15 4.14
C LEU A 209 11.24 -4.23 5.57
N LEU A 210 10.37 -4.10 6.57
CA LEU A 210 10.75 -4.21 7.98
C LEU A 210 11.42 -5.55 8.29
N LEU A 211 10.84 -6.65 7.80
CA LEU A 211 11.39 -7.99 7.98
C LEU A 211 12.77 -8.16 7.31
N MET A 212 12.94 -7.62 6.10
CA MET A 212 14.21 -7.68 5.37
C MET A 212 15.29 -6.81 6.03
N MET A 213 14.89 -5.67 6.59
CA MET A 213 15.76 -4.76 7.33
C MET A 213 16.14 -5.28 8.72
N ASP A 214 15.42 -6.27 9.24
CA ASP A 214 15.58 -6.82 10.59
C ASP A 214 15.46 -5.74 11.68
N VAL A 215 14.48 -4.82 11.52
CA VAL A 215 14.29 -3.69 12.45
C VAL A 215 13.72 -4.18 13.77
N MET A 216 14.38 -3.82 14.87
CA MET A 216 14.00 -4.18 16.24
C MET A 216 13.86 -2.95 17.15
N GLU A 217 13.25 -3.16 18.33
CA GLU A 217 13.16 -2.13 19.37
C GLU A 217 14.56 -1.64 19.77
N GLY A 218 14.78 -0.32 19.77
CA GLY A 218 16.07 0.29 20.08
C GLY A 218 16.89 0.68 18.85
N ASP A 219 16.52 0.21 17.67
CA ASP A 219 17.28 0.52 16.45
C ASP A 219 17.20 2.00 16.06
N CYS A 220 18.29 2.46 15.46
CA CYS A 220 18.35 3.74 14.75
C CYS A 220 18.28 3.48 13.24
N VAL A 221 17.22 3.96 12.60
CA VAL A 221 16.95 3.72 11.17
C VAL A 221 16.96 5.02 10.39
N LEU A 222 17.57 5.00 9.20
CA LEU A 222 17.49 6.10 8.23
C LEU A 222 16.40 5.79 7.21
N GLU A 223 15.48 6.71 6.99
CA GLU A 223 14.51 6.68 5.90
C GLU A 223 14.77 7.87 4.97
N SER A 224 14.66 7.66 3.66
CA SER A 224 14.54 8.78 2.72
C SER A 224 13.45 8.54 1.70
N GLY A 225 12.66 9.59 1.46
CA GLY A 225 11.36 9.50 0.78
C GLY A 225 10.22 9.39 1.79
N SER A 226 10.15 10.30 2.77
CA SER A 226 9.07 10.28 3.79
C SER A 226 7.68 10.25 3.14
N GLY A 227 7.51 10.97 2.02
CA GLY A 227 6.30 10.98 1.21
C GLY A 227 5.07 11.42 2.00
N SER A 228 4.17 10.48 2.31
CA SER A 228 2.99 10.75 3.15
C SER A 228 3.15 10.29 4.62
N GLY A 229 4.33 9.80 5.01
CA GLY A 229 4.64 9.28 6.35
C GLY A 229 4.19 7.84 6.60
N ALA A 230 3.86 7.08 5.54
CA ALA A 230 3.35 5.72 5.65
C ALA A 230 4.40 4.77 6.23
N MET A 231 5.56 4.68 5.57
CA MET A 231 6.68 3.86 6.01
C MET A 231 7.26 4.38 7.34
N SER A 232 7.40 5.70 7.50
CA SER A 232 7.82 6.33 8.76
C SER A 232 7.02 5.85 9.97
N LEU A 233 5.69 5.70 9.85
CA LEU A 233 4.85 5.18 10.94
C LEU A 233 5.09 3.70 11.25
N PHE A 234 5.36 2.88 10.23
CA PHE A 234 5.71 1.47 10.41
C PHE A 234 7.09 1.32 11.06
N LEU A 235 8.09 2.09 10.61
CA LEU A 235 9.41 2.17 11.22
C LEU A 235 9.34 2.65 12.68
N SER A 236 8.59 3.73 12.92
CA SER A 236 8.32 4.27 14.26
C SER A 236 7.77 3.20 15.21
N ARG A 237 6.86 2.35 14.74
CA ARG A 237 6.35 1.22 15.53
C ARG A 237 7.44 0.19 15.82
N ALA A 238 8.24 -0.16 14.82
CA ALA A 238 9.21 -1.25 14.91
C ALA A 238 10.39 -0.91 15.83
N VAL A 239 10.94 0.31 15.72
CA VAL A 239 12.05 0.78 16.58
C VAL A 239 11.59 1.10 18.01
N GLY A 240 10.29 1.37 18.16
CA GLY A 240 9.59 1.65 19.40
C GLY A 240 10.20 2.74 20.27
N SER A 241 10.00 2.64 21.58
CA SER A 241 10.30 3.72 22.54
C SER A 241 11.78 4.02 22.74
N LYS A 242 12.65 3.02 22.52
CA LYS A 242 14.11 3.13 22.72
C LYS A 242 14.87 3.46 21.45
N GLY A 243 14.25 3.28 20.29
CA GLY A 243 14.86 3.52 18.99
C GLY A 243 14.50 4.87 18.39
N SER A 244 15.00 5.12 17.18
CA SER A 244 14.73 6.36 16.45
C SER A 244 14.74 6.16 14.93
N VAL A 245 13.99 7.02 14.23
CA VAL A 245 13.94 7.08 12.78
C VAL A 245 14.33 8.49 12.36
N LEU A 246 15.39 8.63 11.56
CA LEU A 246 15.68 9.88 10.86
C LEU A 246 15.06 9.80 9.47
N SER A 247 14.10 10.67 9.16
CA SER A 247 13.34 10.64 7.91
C SER A 247 13.63 11.90 7.08
N LEU A 248 14.29 11.73 5.93
CA LEU A 248 14.64 12.82 5.03
C LEU A 248 13.66 12.89 3.84
N GLU A 249 13.16 14.08 3.57
CA GLU A 249 12.30 14.37 2.43
C GLU A 249 12.75 15.64 1.72
N LEU A 250 12.92 15.56 0.39
CA LEU A 250 13.36 16.69 -0.41
C LEU A 250 12.25 17.74 -0.57
N ARG A 251 11.01 17.26 -0.71
CA ARG A 251 9.86 18.11 -1.04
C ARG A 251 9.14 18.61 0.21
N GLU A 252 9.11 19.91 0.39
CA GLU A 252 8.51 20.54 1.57
C GLU A 252 7.01 20.19 1.75
N ASP A 253 6.23 20.12 0.66
CA ASP A 253 4.81 19.75 0.71
C ASP A 253 4.59 18.31 1.22
N HIS A 254 5.46 17.39 0.78
CA HIS A 254 5.47 16.00 1.25
C HIS A 254 5.92 15.92 2.72
N HIS A 255 6.99 16.62 3.08
CA HIS A 255 7.46 16.69 4.46
C HIS A 255 6.36 17.18 5.41
N ARG A 256 5.71 18.31 5.08
CA ARG A 256 4.57 18.84 5.87
C ARG A 256 3.44 17.82 5.98
N ARG A 257 3.15 17.06 4.91
CA ARG A 257 2.14 16.00 4.92
C ARG A 257 2.52 14.86 5.85
N ALA A 258 3.75 14.35 5.76
CA ALA A 258 4.25 13.26 6.60
C ALA A 258 4.21 13.63 8.09
N VAL A 259 4.72 14.82 8.45
CA VAL A 259 4.68 15.35 9.83
C VAL A 259 3.25 15.46 10.34
N LEU A 260 2.31 15.97 9.53
CA LEU A 260 0.92 16.11 9.93
C LEU A 260 0.23 14.75 10.14
N ASN A 261 0.46 13.78 9.26
CA ASN A 261 -0.10 12.44 9.40
C ASN A 261 0.48 11.74 10.65
N TYR A 262 1.80 11.83 10.85
CA TYR A 262 2.45 11.31 12.05
C TYR A 262 1.84 11.91 13.33
N LYS A 263 1.72 13.24 13.42
CA LYS A 263 1.09 13.92 14.56
C LYS A 263 -0.35 13.45 14.80
N ARG A 264 -1.16 13.34 13.74
CA ARG A 264 -2.56 12.88 13.84
C ARG A 264 -2.67 11.46 14.40
N TRP A 265 -1.83 10.55 13.91
CA TRP A 265 -1.78 9.19 14.44
C TRP A 265 -1.40 9.20 15.93
N ARG A 266 -0.36 9.94 16.31
CA ARG A 266 0.09 10.06 17.71
C ARG A 266 -0.99 10.61 18.63
N THR A 267 -1.66 11.69 18.23
CA THR A 267 -2.76 12.30 18.98
C THR A 267 -3.89 11.29 19.18
N SER A 268 -4.35 10.63 18.12
CA SER A 268 -5.42 9.63 18.24
C SER A 268 -5.00 8.43 19.08
N TRP A 269 -3.74 8.00 19.01
CA TRP A 269 -3.23 6.88 19.80
C TRP A 269 -3.18 7.20 21.29
N ALA A 270 -2.73 8.40 21.65
CA ALA A 270 -2.66 8.85 23.03
C ALA A 270 -4.03 8.83 23.73
N LEU A 271 -5.08 9.22 22.99
CA LEU A 271 -6.47 9.17 23.48
C LEU A 271 -6.96 7.74 23.76
N ARG A 272 -6.57 6.76 22.92
CA ARG A 272 -7.01 5.35 23.04
C ARG A 272 -6.48 4.64 24.30
N ARG A 273 -5.17 4.71 24.54
CA ARG A 273 -4.44 3.82 25.48
C ARG A 273 -3.94 4.51 26.75
N GLY A 274 -4.14 5.83 26.87
CA GLY A 274 -3.59 6.63 27.96
C GLY A 274 -2.06 6.74 27.99
N HIS A 275 -1.37 6.13 27.02
CA HIS A 275 0.06 6.20 26.81
C HIS A 275 0.32 6.80 25.43
N GLN A 276 1.30 7.68 25.35
CA GLN A 276 1.63 8.32 24.08
C GLN A 276 2.31 7.33 23.13
N TRP A 277 2.06 7.49 21.84
CA TRP A 277 2.90 6.88 20.82
C TRP A 277 4.30 7.51 20.90
N PRO A 278 5.39 6.70 20.83
CA PRO A 278 6.76 7.20 20.94
C PRO A 278 7.03 8.37 20.00
N ASP A 279 7.66 9.43 20.49
CA ASP A 279 8.08 10.54 19.61
C ASP A 279 9.45 10.26 19.00
N ASN A 280 9.53 9.26 18.14
CA ASN A 280 10.78 8.66 17.72
C ASN A 280 11.09 8.87 16.24
N VAL A 281 10.38 9.77 15.54
CA VAL A 281 10.66 10.11 14.15
C VAL A 281 11.06 11.57 14.04
N ASP A 282 12.28 11.79 13.56
CA ASP A 282 12.85 13.11 13.29
C ASP A 282 12.75 13.38 11.78
N PHE A 283 11.87 14.30 11.38
CA PHE A 283 11.64 14.65 9.98
C PHE A 283 12.47 15.87 9.58
N HIS A 284 13.23 15.75 8.49
CA HIS A 284 14.06 16.84 7.96
C HIS A 284 13.76 17.09 6.48
N ILE A 285 13.70 18.36 6.10
CA ILE A 285 13.67 18.77 4.69
C ILE A 285 15.10 18.77 4.18
N SER A 286 15.50 17.75 3.43
CA SER A 286 16.88 17.60 2.96
C SER A 286 16.98 16.67 1.75
N ASP A 287 17.96 16.92 0.88
CA ASP A 287 18.37 15.97 -0.16
C ASP A 287 19.37 14.98 0.42
N LEU A 288 18.98 13.70 0.49
CA LEU A 288 19.86 12.64 0.98
C LEU A 288 21.19 12.57 0.21
N CYS A 289 21.23 12.93 -1.07
CA CYS A 289 22.46 12.93 -1.86
C CYS A 289 23.52 13.90 -1.30
N THR A 290 23.10 14.96 -0.61
CA THR A 290 23.99 16.00 -0.07
C THR A 290 23.97 16.08 1.47
N ALA A 291 23.29 15.15 2.14
CA ALA A 291 23.06 15.19 3.58
C ALA A 291 24.23 14.70 4.45
N SER A 292 25.46 14.58 3.92
CA SER A 292 26.61 14.02 4.65
C SER A 292 26.89 14.72 5.99
N GLU A 293 26.72 16.04 6.05
CA GLU A 293 26.88 16.81 7.30
C GLU A 293 25.78 16.50 8.32
N LEU A 294 24.53 16.33 7.85
CA LEU A 294 23.40 15.97 8.71
C LEU A 294 23.54 14.55 9.29
N LEU A 295 24.14 13.64 8.52
CA LEU A 295 24.39 12.26 8.94
C LEU A 295 25.68 12.10 9.77
N ALA A 296 26.53 13.12 9.83
CA ALA A 296 27.82 13.06 10.51
C ALA A 296 27.67 12.63 11.99
N GLY A 297 28.51 11.69 12.41
CA GLY A 297 28.48 11.14 13.78
C GLY A 297 27.33 10.17 14.07
N ARG A 298 26.44 9.90 13.11
CA ARG A 298 25.35 8.93 13.25
C ARG A 298 25.72 7.59 12.63
N GLY A 299 25.26 6.52 13.28
CA GLY A 299 25.30 5.14 12.77
C GLY A 299 23.89 4.57 12.71
N PHE A 300 23.54 3.93 11.61
CA PHE A 300 22.21 3.35 11.37
C PHE A 300 22.29 1.83 11.31
N HIS A 301 21.36 1.16 11.98
CA HIS A 301 21.23 -0.30 11.98
C HIS A 301 20.68 -0.78 10.63
N SER A 302 19.77 0.00 10.06
CA SER A 302 19.23 -0.23 8.72
C SER A 302 18.84 1.09 8.05
N VAL A 303 18.66 1.03 6.73
CA VAL A 303 18.26 2.15 5.89
C VAL A 303 17.08 1.72 5.00
N ALA A 304 16.06 2.55 4.88
CA ALA A 304 14.97 2.42 3.93
C ALA A 304 15.02 3.55 2.90
N LEU A 305 15.07 3.22 1.60
CA LEU A 305 15.09 4.20 0.51
C LEU A 305 13.87 4.01 -0.40
N ASP A 306 13.01 5.02 -0.49
CA ASP A 306 11.91 5.12 -1.47
C ASP A 306 12.14 6.37 -2.34
N LEU A 307 13.08 6.23 -3.28
CA LEU A 307 13.59 7.33 -4.10
C LEU A 307 13.49 6.97 -5.59
N ILE A 308 13.43 8.00 -6.44
CA ILE A 308 13.45 7.79 -7.90
C ILE A 308 14.81 7.22 -8.35
N ASN A 309 15.90 7.78 -7.83
CA ASN A 309 17.28 7.44 -8.19
C ASN A 309 18.12 7.08 -6.96
N PRO A 310 17.85 5.95 -6.28
CA PRO A 310 18.49 5.63 -5.00
C PRO A 310 20.00 5.38 -5.14
N HIS A 311 20.47 4.98 -6.32
CA HIS A 311 21.90 4.73 -6.59
C HIS A 311 22.78 5.96 -6.36
N LEU A 312 22.23 7.17 -6.54
CA LEU A 312 22.95 8.43 -6.31
C LEU A 312 23.19 8.71 -4.82
N ALA A 313 22.31 8.20 -3.95
CA ALA A 313 22.36 8.44 -2.52
C ALA A 313 23.25 7.43 -1.76
N LEU A 314 23.57 6.28 -2.37
CA LEU A 314 24.27 5.20 -1.68
C LEU A 314 25.66 5.60 -1.18
N ALA A 315 26.41 6.40 -1.94
CA ALA A 315 27.73 6.86 -1.52
C ALA A 315 27.67 7.72 -0.25
N THR A 316 26.59 8.49 -0.08
CA THR A 316 26.34 9.30 1.11
C THR A 316 25.89 8.46 2.30
N VAL A 317 25.09 7.41 2.06
CA VAL A 317 24.53 6.56 3.12
C VAL A 317 25.51 5.53 3.68
N VAL A 318 26.27 4.86 2.80
CA VAL A 318 27.11 3.70 3.17
C VAL A 318 28.07 3.97 4.34
N PRO A 319 28.73 5.13 4.44
CA PRO A 319 29.61 5.44 5.58
C PRO A 319 28.92 5.45 6.94
N HIS A 320 27.59 5.63 6.96
CA HIS A 320 26.79 5.72 8.18
C HIS A 320 26.01 4.43 8.48
N LEU A 321 26.05 3.45 7.59
CA LEU A 321 25.43 2.15 7.81
C LEU A 321 26.37 1.27 8.64
N LEU A 322 25.87 0.75 9.77
CA LEU A 322 26.67 -0.12 10.64
C LEU A 322 27.14 -1.38 9.89
N PRO A 323 28.28 -1.98 10.26
CA PRO A 323 28.73 -3.24 9.67
C PRO A 323 27.68 -4.35 9.83
N GLY A 324 27.36 -5.04 8.75
CA GLY A 324 26.27 -6.02 8.70
C GLY A 324 24.87 -5.41 8.58
N GLY A 325 24.74 -4.08 8.59
CA GLY A 325 23.48 -3.38 8.42
C GLY A 325 22.88 -3.55 7.03
N VAL A 326 21.56 -3.42 6.96
CA VAL A 326 20.77 -3.60 5.74
C VAL A 326 20.38 -2.24 5.15
N CYS A 327 20.64 -2.03 3.87
CA CYS A 327 19.97 -1.01 3.08
C CYS A 327 18.88 -1.67 2.22
N ALA A 328 17.63 -1.32 2.51
CA ALA A 328 16.46 -1.77 1.80
C ALA A 328 15.95 -0.66 0.87
N VAL A 329 15.82 -0.97 -0.42
CA VAL A 329 15.41 0.00 -1.43
C VAL A 329 14.08 -0.44 -2.03
N TYR A 330 13.10 0.48 -2.10
CA TYR A 330 11.81 0.32 -2.75
C TYR A 330 11.85 1.00 -4.12
N LEU A 331 11.64 0.23 -5.18
CA LEU A 331 11.61 0.71 -6.56
C LEU A 331 10.31 0.30 -7.23
N ALA A 332 9.83 1.07 -8.22
CA ALA A 332 8.55 0.81 -8.91
C ALA A 332 8.70 0.07 -10.26
N ASN A 333 9.92 0.04 -10.81
CA ASN A 333 10.19 -0.50 -12.14
C ASN A 333 11.48 -1.31 -12.13
N ILE A 334 11.48 -2.44 -12.85
CA ILE A 334 12.66 -3.30 -12.97
C ILE A 334 13.87 -2.57 -13.59
N THR A 335 13.64 -1.56 -14.44
CA THR A 335 14.70 -0.74 -15.04
C THR A 335 15.48 0.06 -13.98
N GLN A 336 14.79 0.61 -12.97
CA GLN A 336 15.45 1.33 -11.87
C GLN A 336 16.37 0.41 -11.06
N VAL A 337 16.11 -0.89 -11.08
CA VAL A 337 16.86 -1.92 -10.37
C VAL A 337 18.12 -2.27 -11.12
N VAL A 338 17.99 -2.40 -12.44
CA VAL A 338 19.14 -2.52 -13.34
C VAL A 338 20.06 -1.31 -13.15
N GLU A 339 19.50 -0.09 -13.10
CA GLU A 339 20.25 1.13 -12.81
C GLU A 339 20.90 1.11 -11.42
N LEU A 340 20.19 0.63 -10.39
CA LEU A 340 20.73 0.49 -9.04
C LEU A 340 21.94 -0.45 -8.99
N LEU A 341 21.81 -1.64 -9.59
CA LEU A 341 22.86 -2.65 -9.66
C LEU A 341 24.06 -2.18 -10.48
N GLU A 342 23.81 -1.48 -11.58
CA GLU A 342 24.86 -0.90 -12.41
C GLU A 342 25.59 0.23 -11.67
N GLY A 343 24.86 1.08 -10.95
CA GLY A 343 25.44 2.10 -10.07
C GLY A 343 26.34 1.51 -8.99
N LEU A 344 25.87 0.44 -8.33
CA LEU A 344 26.67 -0.30 -7.35
C LEU A 344 27.96 -0.87 -7.94
N ARG A 345 27.87 -1.47 -9.13
CA ARG A 345 29.02 -2.04 -9.85
C ARG A 345 30.04 -0.96 -10.23
N CYS A 346 29.58 0.20 -10.68
CA CYS A 346 30.43 1.31 -11.12
C CYS A 346 31.13 2.04 -9.95
N VAL A 347 30.41 2.26 -8.85
CA VAL A 347 30.94 2.99 -7.68
C VAL A 347 31.79 2.07 -6.78
N ALA A 348 31.71 0.75 -6.97
CA ALA A 348 32.44 -0.26 -6.20
C ALA A 348 32.22 -0.13 -4.69
N LEU A 349 30.98 0.21 -4.29
CA LEU A 349 30.59 0.29 -2.89
C LEU A 349 30.66 -1.11 -2.23
N PRO A 350 30.98 -1.21 -0.93
CA PRO A 350 31.05 -2.47 -0.20
C PRO A 350 29.66 -3.04 0.12
N LEU A 351 28.74 -2.99 -0.84
CA LEU A 351 27.38 -3.50 -0.72
C LEU A 351 27.22 -4.73 -1.61
N ARG A 352 26.59 -5.77 -1.06
CA ARG A 352 26.23 -6.98 -1.82
C ARG A 352 24.72 -7.05 -1.97
N CYS A 353 24.24 -7.26 -3.20
CA CYS A 353 22.86 -7.66 -3.43
C CYS A 353 22.62 -9.06 -2.87
N GLU A 354 21.68 -9.14 -1.91
CA GLU A 354 21.25 -10.42 -1.37
C GLU A 354 20.00 -10.93 -2.06
N ARG A 355 18.96 -10.08 -2.15
CA ARG A 355 17.62 -10.47 -2.58
C ARG A 355 16.90 -9.33 -3.26
N ILE A 356 16.07 -9.72 -4.22
CA ILE A 356 15.13 -8.90 -4.97
C ILE A 356 13.77 -9.60 -4.85
N VAL A 357 12.77 -8.96 -4.23
CA VAL A 357 11.50 -9.62 -3.84
C VAL A 357 10.26 -8.81 -4.21
N GLU A 358 9.25 -9.49 -4.78
CA GLU A 358 7.87 -8.99 -4.99
C GLU A 358 6.97 -9.78 -4.05
N VAL A 359 5.98 -9.09 -3.48
CA VAL A 359 5.00 -9.75 -2.64
C VAL A 359 3.58 -9.57 -3.20
N PRO A 360 3.03 -10.60 -3.87
CA PRO A 360 1.62 -10.61 -4.26
C PRO A 360 0.74 -10.98 -3.07
N VAL A 361 -0.39 -10.27 -2.92
CA VAL A 361 -1.46 -10.60 -1.97
C VAL A 361 -2.73 -10.84 -2.77
N ARG A 362 -3.42 -11.95 -2.48
CA ARG A 362 -4.63 -12.35 -3.18
C ARG A 362 -5.76 -12.58 -2.20
N ASP A 363 -6.83 -11.81 -2.34
CA ASP A 363 -8.01 -11.94 -1.49
C ASP A 363 -8.88 -13.11 -1.96
N TRP A 364 -9.45 -13.84 -1.02
CA TRP A 364 -10.36 -14.95 -1.29
C TRP A 364 -11.75 -14.63 -0.75
N VAL A 365 -12.77 -15.01 -1.52
CA VAL A 365 -14.15 -15.09 -1.07
C VAL A 365 -14.41 -16.54 -0.70
N VAL A 366 -14.72 -16.76 0.57
CA VAL A 366 -15.19 -18.03 1.10
C VAL A 366 -16.62 -17.82 1.56
N ALA A 367 -17.56 -18.57 0.97
CA ALA A 367 -18.97 -18.44 1.27
C ALA A 367 -19.65 -19.82 1.28
N PRO A 368 -20.73 -20.00 2.05
CA PRO A 368 -21.57 -21.20 1.96
C PRO A 368 -22.02 -21.44 0.52
N ALA A 369 -22.01 -22.70 0.09
CA ALA A 369 -22.51 -23.07 -1.22
C ALA A 369 -24.03 -22.89 -1.25
N LEU A 370 -24.50 -22.13 -2.23
CA LEU A 370 -25.92 -21.89 -2.46
C LEU A 370 -26.36 -22.59 -3.74
N GLN A 371 -27.54 -23.21 -3.67
CA GLN A 371 -28.29 -23.71 -4.80
C GLN A 371 -28.89 -22.53 -5.60
N LYS A 372 -29.42 -22.80 -6.80
CA LYS A 372 -29.99 -21.74 -7.67
C LYS A 372 -31.21 -21.04 -7.06
N ASP A 373 -31.89 -21.70 -6.14
CA ASP A 373 -33.04 -21.20 -5.37
C ASP A 373 -32.62 -20.38 -4.12
N GLY A 374 -31.31 -20.25 -3.85
CA GLY A 374 -30.78 -19.54 -2.69
C GLY A 374 -30.72 -20.38 -1.41
N GLN A 375 -31.12 -21.66 -1.45
CA GLN A 375 -30.95 -22.56 -0.30
C GLN A 375 -29.51 -23.04 -0.20
N HIS A 376 -29.07 -23.38 1.01
CA HIS A 376 -27.75 -23.97 1.21
C HIS A 376 -27.68 -25.36 0.58
N CYS A 377 -26.55 -25.69 -0.04
CA CYS A 377 -26.25 -27.07 -0.41
C CYS A 377 -26.07 -27.93 0.84
N ILE A 378 -26.38 -29.22 0.76
CA ILE A 378 -26.14 -30.18 1.83
C ILE A 378 -25.04 -31.14 1.37
N ARG A 379 -24.06 -31.37 2.24
CA ARG A 379 -22.96 -32.30 2.02
C ARG A 379 -23.53 -33.71 1.91
N LYS A 380 -23.38 -34.34 0.75
CA LYS A 380 -23.70 -35.76 0.58
C LYS A 380 -22.55 -36.59 1.11
N ALA A 381 -22.85 -37.63 1.90
CA ALA A 381 -21.84 -38.60 2.30
C ALA A 381 -21.23 -39.24 1.04
N PRO A 382 -19.93 -39.61 1.04
CA PRO A 382 -19.37 -40.41 -0.03
C PRO A 382 -20.20 -41.68 -0.16
N ILE A 383 -20.61 -42.03 -1.39
CA ILE A 383 -21.19 -43.34 -1.66
C ILE A 383 -20.04 -44.33 -1.50
N LEU A 384 -20.07 -45.14 -0.45
CA LEU A 384 -19.19 -46.29 -0.33
C LEU A 384 -19.73 -47.34 -1.31
N ASP A 385 -19.00 -47.61 -2.39
CA ASP A 385 -19.28 -48.76 -3.26
C ASP A 385 -19.03 -50.03 -2.44
N VAL A 386 -20.06 -50.52 -1.76
CA VAL A 386 -20.09 -51.89 -1.21
C VAL A 386 -20.86 -52.73 -2.20
N ASP A 387 -20.20 -53.09 -3.30
CA ASP A 387 -20.67 -54.11 -4.22
C ASP A 387 -19.55 -55.15 -4.43
N LEU A 388 -19.26 -55.88 -3.35
CA LEU A 388 -18.73 -57.23 -3.43
C LEU A 388 -19.49 -58.08 -2.41
N GLY A 389 -20.65 -58.57 -2.85
CA GLY A 389 -21.37 -59.62 -2.15
C GLY A 389 -20.54 -60.89 -2.08
N ARG A 390 -20.17 -61.28 -0.86
CA ARG A 390 -19.96 -62.68 -0.46
C ARG A 390 -20.50 -62.88 0.96
N GLU A 391 -21.66 -63.54 0.97
CA GLU A 391 -22.15 -64.55 1.91
C GLU A 391 -21.74 -64.49 3.40
N ALA A 392 -22.79 -64.37 4.22
CA ALA A 392 -23.07 -65.08 5.47
C ALA A 392 -22.08 -64.98 6.65
N GLU A 393 -22.47 -64.29 7.73
CA GLU A 393 -23.00 -64.87 8.99
C GLU A 393 -23.07 -63.79 10.10
N THR A 394 -23.88 -64.09 11.11
CA THR A 394 -24.48 -63.26 12.18
C THR A 394 -23.52 -62.64 13.23
N PRO A 395 -24.00 -61.68 14.06
CA PRO A 395 -23.22 -60.61 14.68
C PRO A 395 -22.65 -61.00 16.04
N ASP A 396 -21.45 -60.49 16.36
CA ASP A 396 -21.00 -60.42 17.74
C ASP A 396 -20.50 -59.00 18.06
N GLN A 397 -20.77 -58.63 19.30
CA GLN A 397 -20.81 -57.27 19.84
C GLN A 397 -19.43 -56.67 20.09
N THR A 398 -19.44 -55.40 20.49
CA THR A 398 -18.33 -54.55 20.99
C THR A 398 -17.51 -53.94 19.84
N ASP A 399 -17.49 -52.63 19.60
CA ASP A 399 -17.27 -51.55 20.56
C ASP A 399 -18.10 -50.29 20.27
N THR A 400 -18.77 -49.81 21.30
CA THR A 400 -19.02 -48.38 21.51
C THR A 400 -17.68 -47.66 21.59
N ASP A 401 -17.32 -46.89 20.57
CA ASP A 401 -16.62 -45.61 20.68
C ASP A 401 -16.30 -45.06 19.28
N ASP A 402 -17.17 -44.19 18.78
CA ASP A 402 -16.78 -42.95 18.09
C ASP A 402 -18.05 -42.14 17.75
N ASP A 403 -18.79 -41.74 18.80
CA ASP A 403 -19.77 -40.65 18.71
C ASP A 403 -19.03 -39.30 18.65
N LEU A 404 -18.18 -39.15 17.64
CA LEU A 404 -17.77 -37.83 17.17
C LEU A 404 -18.94 -37.28 16.35
N GLY A 405 -19.97 -36.77 17.04
CA GLY A 405 -21.07 -36.04 16.42
C GLY A 405 -20.55 -35.06 15.35
N PRO A 406 -21.31 -34.78 14.28
CA PRO A 406 -20.75 -34.21 13.05
C PRO A 406 -20.00 -32.92 13.36
N ALA A 407 -18.67 -33.01 13.42
CA ALA A 407 -17.81 -31.97 13.99
C ALA A 407 -17.82 -30.67 13.17
N PHE A 408 -18.49 -30.67 12.01
CA PHE A 408 -18.63 -29.55 11.11
C PHE A 408 -20.03 -29.54 10.47
N GLY A 409 -20.59 -28.33 10.29
CA GLY A 409 -21.92 -28.16 9.71
C GLY A 409 -22.08 -28.80 8.33
N ASN A 410 -23.31 -29.22 8.02
CA ASN A 410 -23.67 -29.95 6.79
C ASN A 410 -23.59 -29.11 5.50
N ILE A 411 -23.20 -27.84 5.58
CA ILE A 411 -23.19 -26.93 4.44
C ILE A 411 -21.78 -26.90 3.83
N PRO A 412 -21.58 -27.32 2.57
CA PRO A 412 -20.29 -27.17 1.90
C PRO A 412 -20.03 -25.69 1.62
N TYR A 413 -18.75 -25.29 1.58
CA TYR A 413 -18.33 -23.92 1.26
C TYR A 413 -17.67 -23.88 -0.11
N ILE A 414 -17.82 -22.75 -0.80
CA ILE A 414 -17.11 -22.43 -2.03
C ILE A 414 -16.03 -21.41 -1.67
N ALA A 415 -14.79 -21.71 -2.04
CA ALA A 415 -13.67 -20.80 -1.96
C ALA A 415 -13.22 -20.42 -3.37
N ARG A 416 -13.14 -19.12 -3.65
CA ARG A 416 -12.62 -18.60 -4.92
C ARG A 416 -11.89 -17.28 -4.69
N PRO A 417 -10.95 -16.89 -5.57
CA PRO A 417 -10.41 -15.54 -5.54
C PRO A 417 -11.51 -14.48 -5.58
N HIS A 418 -11.36 -13.41 -4.82
CA HIS A 418 -12.24 -12.24 -4.89
C HIS A 418 -12.27 -11.69 -6.33
N PRO A 419 -13.44 -11.31 -6.89
CA PRO A 419 -13.51 -10.84 -8.27
C PRO A 419 -12.65 -9.59 -8.51
N GLU A 420 -12.67 -8.69 -7.53
CA GLU A 420 -11.79 -7.53 -7.50
C GLU A 420 -10.54 -7.92 -6.72
N GLN A 421 -9.45 -8.15 -7.43
CA GLN A 421 -8.15 -8.25 -6.81
C GLN A 421 -7.56 -6.85 -6.76
N THR A 422 -6.96 -6.48 -5.64
CA THR A 422 -6.04 -5.34 -5.62
C THR A 422 -5.05 -5.52 -6.74
N ARG A 423 -5.09 -4.61 -7.71
CA ARG A 423 -4.31 -4.73 -8.94
C ARG A 423 -2.83 -4.84 -8.64
N HIS A 424 -2.15 -5.40 -9.63
CA HIS A 424 -0.72 -5.55 -9.70
C HIS A 424 0.03 -4.30 -9.21
N THR A 425 0.63 -4.42 -8.03
CA THR A 425 1.66 -3.51 -7.59
C THR A 425 3.01 -3.88 -8.20
N GLY A 426 3.20 -5.01 -8.94
CA GLY A 426 4.17 -5.29 -10.03
C GLY A 426 5.19 -6.47 -9.84
N GLN A 427 5.72 -7.12 -10.93
CA GLN A 427 6.32 -8.49 -11.09
C GLN A 427 7.83 -8.75 -10.74
N ILE A 428 8.27 -9.97 -10.27
CA ILE A 428 9.68 -10.41 -9.99
C ILE A 428 10.08 -11.86 -10.42
N PHE A 429 11.37 -12.02 -10.80
CA PHE A 429 12.09 -13.26 -11.17
C PHE A 429 13.37 -13.42 -10.33
N VAL A 430 13.84 -14.66 -10.09
CA VAL A 430 15.10 -15.02 -9.42
C VAL A 430 15.92 -15.90 -10.36
N ASP A 431 17.23 -15.68 -10.43
CA ASP A 431 18.15 -16.77 -10.76
C ASP A 431 19.21 -16.92 -9.67
N SER A 432 19.50 -18.17 -9.36
CA SER A 432 20.40 -18.63 -8.32
C SER A 432 21.78 -18.91 -8.89
N TYR A 433 22.84 -18.38 -8.29
CA TYR A 433 24.21 -18.87 -8.53
C TYR A 433 24.78 -19.49 -7.26
N SER A 434 25.10 -20.79 -7.34
CA SER A 434 25.91 -21.51 -6.36
C SER A 434 27.26 -21.93 -6.98
N PHE A 435 28.32 -21.37 -6.39
CA PHE A 435 29.69 -21.87 -6.22
C PHE A 435 30.63 -22.25 -7.41
N SER A 436 31.67 -21.41 -7.58
CA SER A 436 33.13 -21.66 -7.71
C SER A 436 33.65 -22.93 -8.42
N PHE A 437 34.36 -22.76 -9.56
CA PHE A 437 35.80 -23.01 -9.71
C PHE A 437 36.35 -22.55 -11.09
N ARG A 438 37.68 -22.50 -11.16
CA ARG A 438 38.58 -22.03 -12.24
C ARG A 438 38.26 -22.45 -13.69
N LYS A 439 38.67 -21.55 -14.61
CA LYS A 439 39.18 -21.75 -15.99
C LYS A 439 38.25 -22.37 -17.06
N LEU A 440 38.30 -21.68 -18.22
CA LEU A 440 38.21 -22.18 -19.60
C LEU A 440 36.83 -22.54 -20.20
N THR A 441 36.47 -21.74 -21.21
CA THR A 441 35.84 -22.09 -22.51
C THR A 441 34.39 -22.58 -22.62
N LYS A 442 33.73 -21.94 -23.60
CA LYS A 442 32.72 -22.43 -24.58
C LYS A 442 31.23 -22.49 -24.19
N PHE A 443 30.45 -21.69 -24.93
CA PHE A 443 29.18 -21.98 -25.63
C PHE A 443 28.41 -23.26 -25.25
N CYS A 444 27.09 -23.20 -25.04
CA CYS A 444 26.08 -23.30 -26.10
C CYS A 444 24.63 -23.18 -25.55
N PHE A 445 23.71 -22.91 -26.49
CA PHE A 445 22.26 -22.77 -26.41
C PHE A 445 21.50 -24.13 -26.26
N LEU A 446 20.16 -24.01 -26.17
CA LEU A 446 19.07 -25.00 -26.28
C LEU A 446 18.63 -25.63 -24.93
N SER A 447 17.33 -25.67 -24.60
CA SER A 447 16.14 -25.80 -25.46
C SER A 447 15.03 -24.80 -25.15
#